data_AF-A0AB73PI72-F1
#
_entry.id   AF-A0AB73PI72-F1
#
_cell.length_a   1.000
_cell.length_b   1.000
_cell.length_c   1.000
_cell.angle_alpha   90.00
_cell.angle_beta   90.00
_cell.angle_gamma   90.00
#
_symmetry.space_group_name_H-M   'P 1'
#
loop_
_entity.id
_entity.type
_entity.pdbx_description
1 polymer ?
#
loop_
_entity_poly.entity_id
_entity_poly.type
_entity_poly.pdbx_seq_one_letter_code
_entity_poly.pdbx_strand_id
1 'polypeptide(L)'
;MYKKDIDFLRKSTLWTCISHKNHCLSFDGTDGRFYNNEMCLDENSLVRKELVEREKYGKLDRADFMLLGVFDELLELVKNTQEYNPCYNYGTYQIEEEINTSCKDANDKKIYNNEKVNTKLKELKIRDFYRELLFVTHFRMAFSIFTYM
;
A
#
# COMPACT_ATOMS: atom_id res chain seq x y z
N MET A 1 0.22 -14.85 21.36
CA MET A 1 1.02 -13.83 22.05
C MET A 1 1.35 -12.60 21.17
N TYR A 2 1.13 -12.57 19.85
CA TYR A 2 1.24 -11.35 19.03
C TYR A 2 -0.10 -10.60 18.84
N LYS A 3 -1.25 -11.29 18.93
CA LYS A 3 -2.60 -10.69 18.77
C LYS A 3 -2.94 -9.60 19.81
N LYS A 4 -2.15 -9.50 20.88
CA LYS A 4 -2.28 -8.49 21.93
C LYS A 4 -1.32 -7.30 21.73
N ASP A 5 -0.34 -7.43 20.83
CA ASP A 5 0.60 -6.36 20.48
C ASP A 5 -0.04 -5.51 19.37
N ILE A 6 -0.82 -4.53 19.83
CA ILE A 6 -1.61 -3.65 18.98
C ILE A 6 -0.73 -2.84 18.02
N ASP A 7 0.43 -2.37 18.50
CA ASP A 7 1.41 -1.63 17.70
C ASP A 7 1.99 -2.51 16.58
N PHE A 8 2.35 -3.76 16.91
CA PHE A 8 2.82 -4.70 15.90
C PHE A 8 1.75 -4.96 14.84
N LEU A 9 0.50 -5.19 15.24
CA LEU A 9 -0.60 -5.43 14.30
C LEU A 9 -0.85 -4.22 13.40
N ARG A 10 -0.87 -3.00 13.97
CA ARG A 10 -1.02 -1.74 13.23
C ARG A 10 0.06 -1.56 12.18
N LYS A 11 1.33 -1.64 12.61
CA LYS A 11 2.50 -1.45 11.75
C LYS A 11 2.60 -2.51 10.67
N SER A 12 2.32 -3.77 11.00
CA SER A 12 2.29 -4.85 10.01
C SER A 12 1.19 -4.64 8.98
N THR A 13 -0.02 -4.25 9.42
CA THR A 13 -1.15 -3.98 8.53
C THR A 13 -0.84 -2.85 7.56
N LEU A 14 -0.36 -1.71 8.07
CA LEU A 14 0.04 -0.56 7.25
C LEU A 14 1.10 -0.96 6.23
N TRP A 15 2.13 -1.69 6.67
CA TRP A 15 3.18 -2.15 5.77
C TRP A 15 2.64 -3.10 4.69
N THR A 16 1.79 -4.07 5.05
CA THR A 16 1.20 -4.97 4.07
C THR A 16 0.34 -4.20 3.06
N CYS A 17 -0.41 -3.17 3.48
CA CYS A 17 -1.23 -2.39 2.55
C CYS A 17 -0.40 -1.58 1.55
N ILE A 18 0.72 -1.02 2.01
CA ILE A 18 1.50 -0.10 1.19
C ILE A 18 2.57 -0.80 0.35
N SER A 19 3.00 -1.99 0.77
CA SER A 19 4.03 -2.73 0.07
C SER A 19 3.58 -3.08 -1.35
N HIS A 20 4.45 -2.80 -2.31
CA HIS A 20 4.31 -3.30 -3.69
C HIS A 20 4.28 -4.84 -3.80
N LYS A 21 4.53 -5.59 -2.71
CA LYS A 21 4.38 -7.05 -2.66
C LYS A 21 2.95 -7.51 -2.39
N ASN A 22 2.05 -6.59 -2.02
CA ASN A 22 0.64 -6.90 -1.89
C ASN A 22 -0.03 -6.79 -3.26
N HIS A 23 -0.35 -7.94 -3.84
CA HIS A 23 -0.94 -8.05 -5.17
C HIS A 23 -2.48 -8.14 -5.11
N CYS A 24 -3.12 -7.71 -4.02
CA CYS A 24 -4.58 -7.52 -4.00
C CYS A 24 -4.95 -6.32 -4.89
N LEU A 25 -5.95 -6.48 -5.76
CA LEU A 25 -6.35 -5.52 -6.80
C LEU A 25 -7.87 -5.39 -6.86
N SER A 26 -8.32 -4.24 -7.36
CA SER A 26 -9.71 -4.06 -7.79
C SER A 26 -9.80 -4.40 -9.27
N PHE A 27 -10.70 -5.30 -9.67
CA PHE A 27 -10.84 -5.70 -11.07
C PHE A 27 -12.20 -6.32 -11.38
N ASP A 28 -12.60 -6.27 -12.65
CA ASP A 28 -13.73 -7.02 -13.18
C ASP A 28 -13.30 -8.45 -13.54
N GLY A 29 -13.87 -9.42 -12.85
CA GLY A 29 -13.63 -10.83 -13.10
C GLY A 29 -14.25 -11.31 -14.41
N THR A 30 -13.66 -12.34 -15.00
CA THR A 30 -14.22 -13.01 -16.19
C THR A 30 -15.55 -13.71 -15.93
N ASP A 31 -15.94 -13.84 -14.66
CA ASP A 31 -17.23 -14.31 -14.16
C ASP A 31 -18.32 -13.22 -14.13
N GLY A 32 -18.00 -12.01 -14.58
CA GLY A 32 -18.90 -10.86 -14.58
C GLY A 32 -19.10 -10.22 -13.20
N ARG A 33 -18.27 -10.58 -12.21
CA ARG A 33 -18.30 -9.98 -10.86
C ARG A 33 -17.20 -8.94 -10.72
N PHE A 34 -17.54 -7.85 -10.02
CA PHE A 34 -16.55 -6.87 -9.59
C PHE A 34 -15.90 -7.33 -8.28
N TYR A 35 -14.58 -7.36 -8.25
CA TYR A 35 -13.77 -7.63 -7.06
C TYR A 35 -13.16 -6.32 -6.61
N ASN A 36 -13.48 -5.88 -5.39
CA ASN A 36 -12.94 -4.64 -4.82
C ASN A 36 -11.72 -4.93 -3.93
N ASN A 37 -10.69 -4.10 -4.05
CA ASN A 37 -9.53 -4.18 -3.17
C ASN A 37 -9.84 -3.55 -1.81
N GLU A 38 -10.07 -4.39 -0.81
CA GLU A 38 -10.30 -3.92 0.56
C GLU A 38 -9.01 -3.88 1.39
N MET A 39 -7.92 -4.42 0.85
CA MET A 39 -6.63 -4.63 1.52
C MET A 39 -5.58 -3.67 0.95
N CYS A 40 -5.90 -2.37 0.98
CA CYS A 40 -5.03 -1.27 0.59
C CYS A 40 -5.27 -0.04 1.49
N LEU A 41 -4.64 1.10 1.18
CA LEU A 41 -4.80 2.35 1.95
C LEU A 41 -5.70 3.38 1.24
N ASP A 42 -6.39 2.97 0.17
CA ASP A 42 -7.41 3.77 -0.50
C ASP A 42 -8.50 4.20 0.49
N GLU A 43 -9.01 5.43 0.33
CA GLU A 43 -9.99 6.06 1.22
C GLU A 43 -11.25 5.21 1.42
N ASN A 44 -11.66 4.46 0.40
CA ASN A 44 -12.88 3.66 0.44
C ASN A 44 -12.67 2.24 0.99
N SER A 45 -11.42 1.81 1.17
CA SER A 45 -11.08 0.44 1.60
C SER A 45 -11.48 0.15 3.05
N LEU A 46 -11.81 -1.12 3.31
CA LEU A 46 -12.12 -1.61 4.64
C LEU A 46 -10.96 -1.37 5.61
N VAL A 47 -9.72 -1.65 5.18
CA VAL A 47 -8.55 -1.48 6.06
C VAL A 47 -8.36 -0.01 6.45
N ARG A 48 -8.56 0.94 5.53
CA ARG A 48 -8.52 2.37 5.86
C ARG A 48 -9.56 2.74 6.92
N LYS A 49 -10.80 2.28 6.76
CA LYS A 49 -11.89 2.51 7.75
C LYS A 49 -11.56 1.87 9.10
N GLU A 50 -11.04 0.65 9.11
CA GLU A 50 -10.67 -0.03 10.36
C GLU A 50 -9.50 0.65 11.09
N LEU A 51 -8.50 1.15 10.37
CA LEU A 51 -7.34 1.83 10.93
C LEU A 51 -7.67 3.23 11.44
N VAL A 52 -8.37 4.03 10.63
CA VAL A 52 -8.56 5.47 10.87
C VAL A 52 -9.83 5.75 11.68
N GLU A 53 -10.97 5.20 11.27
CA GLU A 53 -12.26 5.54 11.90
C GLU A 53 -12.51 4.72 13.15
N ARG A 54 -12.14 3.44 13.13
CA ARG A 54 -12.45 2.49 14.21
C ARG A 54 -11.31 2.31 15.21
N GLU A 55 -10.14 2.86 14.92
CA GLU A 55 -8.90 2.66 15.71
C GLU A 55 -8.70 1.17 16.09
N LYS A 56 -9.04 0.24 15.19
CA LYS A 56 -9.09 -1.21 15.50
C LYS A 56 -7.76 -1.74 16.02
N TYR A 57 -6.66 -1.16 15.53
CA TYR A 57 -5.30 -1.45 15.93
C TYR A 57 -4.69 -0.28 16.74
N GLY A 58 -5.51 0.36 17.57
CA GLY A 58 -5.10 1.48 18.41
C GLY A 58 -4.96 2.78 17.63
N LYS A 59 -4.57 3.82 18.35
CA LYS A 59 -4.36 5.15 17.78
C LYS A 59 -3.16 5.16 16.86
N LEU A 60 -3.33 5.84 15.73
CA LEU A 60 -2.25 6.10 14.80
C LEU A 60 -1.23 7.05 15.44
N ASP A 61 0.04 6.73 15.25
CA ASP A 61 1.14 7.58 15.67
C ASP A 61 1.60 8.52 14.54
N ARG A 62 2.55 9.42 14.83
CA ARG A 62 3.06 10.37 13.85
C ARG A 62 3.63 9.69 12.59
N ALA A 63 4.26 8.53 12.73
CA ALA A 63 4.84 7.82 11.60
C ALA A 63 3.75 7.22 10.69
N ASP A 64 2.67 6.70 11.27
CA ASP A 64 1.53 6.23 10.49
C ASP A 64 0.87 7.34 9.69
N PHE A 65 0.63 8.49 10.32
CA PHE A 65 0.02 9.62 9.62
C PHE A 65 0.92 10.15 8.50
N MET A 66 2.24 10.15 8.69
CA MET A 66 3.17 10.49 7.61
C MET A 66 3.11 9.48 6.46
N LEU A 67 2.96 8.19 6.75
CA LEU A 67 2.83 7.14 5.74
C LEU A 67 1.52 7.28 4.96
N LEU A 68 0.40 7.45 5.67
CA LEU A 68 -0.92 7.67 5.08
C LEU A 68 -0.93 8.94 4.22
N GLY A 69 -0.35 10.04 4.71
CA GLY A 69 -0.27 11.28 3.95
C GLY A 69 0.50 11.15 2.63
N VAL A 70 1.61 10.41 2.61
CA VAL A 70 2.35 10.15 1.36
C VAL A 70 1.51 9.31 0.39
N PHE A 71 0.76 8.33 0.92
CA PHE A 71 -0.14 7.53 0.09
C PHE A 71 -1.32 8.35 -0.43
N ASP A 72 -1.89 9.25 0.38
CA ASP A 72 -2.98 10.13 -0.03
C ASP A 72 -2.52 11.09 -1.14
N GLU A 73 -1.32 11.67 -1.01
CA GLU A 73 -0.71 12.46 -2.08
C GLU A 73 -0.52 11.65 -3.37
N LEU A 74 -0.12 10.39 -3.27
CA LEU A 74 -0.01 9.49 -4.41
C LEU A 74 -1.39 9.26 -5.04
N LEU A 75 -2.41 8.97 -4.24
CA LEU A 75 -3.76 8.69 -4.71
C LEU A 75 -4.37 9.91 -5.40
N GLU A 76 -4.15 11.12 -4.89
CA GLU A 76 -4.58 12.36 -5.55
C GLU A 76 -3.90 12.54 -6.92
N LEU A 77 -2.61 12.19 -7.05
CA LEU A 77 -1.96 12.19 -8.36
C LEU A 77 -2.56 11.14 -9.30
N VAL A 78 -2.88 9.95 -8.78
CA VAL A 78 -3.50 8.85 -9.54
C VAL A 78 -4.89 9.26 -10.04
N LYS A 79 -5.73 9.88 -9.21
CA LYS A 79 -7.08 10.36 -9.58
C LYS A 79 -7.08 11.34 -10.76
N ASN A 80 -5.95 12.01 -11.02
CA ASN A 80 -5.78 12.95 -12.13
C ASN A 80 -5.22 12.32 -13.42
N THR A 81 -5.03 11.00 -13.46
CA THR A 81 -4.52 10.27 -14.63
C THR A 81 -5.65 9.80 -15.54
N GLN A 82 -5.33 9.49 -16.80
CA GLN A 82 -6.32 9.00 -17.76
C GLN A 82 -6.75 7.55 -17.45
N GLU A 83 -5.84 6.76 -16.87
CA GLU A 83 -6.03 5.35 -16.57
C GLU A 83 -6.87 5.10 -15.30
N TYR A 84 -7.12 6.14 -14.51
CA TYR A 84 -7.85 6.02 -13.25
C TYR A 84 -9.31 5.59 -13.45
N ASN A 85 -9.70 4.54 -12.73
CA ASN A 85 -11.08 4.09 -12.62
C ASN A 85 -11.66 4.45 -11.24
N PRO A 86 -12.65 5.34 -11.13
CA PRO A 86 -13.23 5.74 -9.85
C PRO A 86 -13.98 4.62 -9.12
N CYS A 87 -14.28 3.49 -9.78
CA CYS A 87 -14.89 2.33 -9.14
C CYS A 87 -13.87 1.47 -8.38
N TYR A 88 -12.57 1.68 -8.58
CA TYR A 88 -11.51 0.83 -8.05
C TYR A 88 -10.87 1.45 -6.81
N ASN A 89 -10.63 0.61 -5.81
CA ASN A 89 -9.69 0.91 -4.74
C ASN A 89 -8.27 0.54 -5.19
N TYR A 90 -7.36 1.52 -5.25
CA TYR A 90 -6.01 1.30 -5.75
C TYR A 90 -5.02 0.96 -4.64
N GLY A 91 -4.28 -0.14 -4.78
CA GLY A 91 -3.10 -0.45 -3.98
C GLY A 91 -1.82 -0.11 -4.72
N THR A 92 -0.69 -0.02 -4.01
CA THR A 92 0.62 0.37 -4.60
C THR A 92 0.99 -0.48 -5.82
N TYR A 93 0.79 -1.81 -5.74
CA TYR A 93 1.06 -2.70 -6.87
C TYR A 93 0.18 -2.39 -8.08
N GLN A 94 -1.12 -2.17 -7.89
CA GLN A 94 -2.03 -1.84 -8.99
C GLN A 94 -1.66 -0.51 -9.65
N ILE A 95 -1.29 0.48 -8.84
CA ILE A 95 -0.82 1.78 -9.35
C ILE A 95 0.45 1.60 -10.19
N GLU A 96 1.37 0.71 -9.78
CA GLU A 96 2.58 0.42 -10.55
C GLU A 96 2.30 -0.21 -11.92
N GLU A 97 1.34 -1.14 -11.99
CA GLU A 97 1.03 -1.88 -13.21
C GLU A 97 0.13 -1.08 -14.16
N GLU A 98 -0.91 -0.42 -13.64
CA GLU A 98 -1.98 0.16 -14.45
C GLU A 98 -1.84 1.67 -14.66
N ILE A 99 -1.23 2.39 -13.71
CA ILE A 99 -1.15 3.86 -13.74
C ILE A 99 0.27 4.33 -14.06
N ASN A 100 1.30 3.66 -13.55
CA ASN A 100 2.71 4.03 -13.78
C ASN A 100 3.24 3.52 -15.13
N THR A 101 2.44 3.71 -16.18
CA THR A 101 2.72 3.27 -17.54
C THR A 101 3.82 4.10 -18.19
N SER A 102 4.46 3.55 -19.22
CA SER A 102 5.56 4.24 -19.92
C SER A 102 5.60 3.87 -21.40
N CYS A 103 6.03 4.80 -22.22
CA CYS A 103 6.36 4.59 -23.61
C CYS A 103 7.87 4.74 -23.85
N LYS A 104 8.33 4.32 -25.03
CA LYS A 104 9.69 4.59 -25.50
C LYS A 104 9.66 5.76 -26.48
N ASP A 105 10.63 6.65 -26.37
CA ASP A 105 10.84 7.69 -27.37
C ASP A 105 11.55 7.15 -28.63
N ALA A 106 11.81 8.05 -29.60
CA ALA A 106 12.53 7.73 -30.83
C ALA A 106 13.97 7.23 -30.61
N ASN A 107 14.52 7.41 -29.41
CA ASN A 107 15.86 6.97 -29.01
C ASN A 107 15.83 5.77 -28.04
N ASP A 108 14.72 5.02 -28.01
CA ASP A 108 14.50 3.87 -27.10
C ASP A 108 14.52 4.22 -25.59
N LYS A 109 14.44 5.51 -25.23
CA LYS A 109 14.44 5.94 -23.82
C LYS A 109 13.03 5.80 -23.22
N LYS A 110 12.96 5.21 -22.03
CA LYS A 110 11.71 5.07 -21.25
C LYS A 110 11.24 6.44 -20.75
N ILE A 111 10.05 6.85 -21.16
CA ILE A 111 9.33 8.04 -20.69
C ILE A 111 8.07 7.59 -19.98
N TYR A 112 7.86 8.05 -18.74
CA TYR A 112 6.66 7.71 -17.96
C TYR A 112 5.52 8.62 -18.37
N ASN A 113 4.34 8.05 -18.61
CA ASN A 113 3.15 8.83 -18.96
C ASN A 113 2.71 9.70 -17.76
N ASN A 114 2.87 9.16 -16.55
CA ASN A 114 2.51 9.80 -15.29
C ASN A 114 3.76 10.06 -14.42
N GLU A 115 4.62 11.00 -14.83
CA GLU A 115 5.92 11.26 -14.17
C GLU A 115 5.82 11.58 -12.67
N LYS A 116 4.79 12.32 -12.27
CA LYS A 116 4.55 12.66 -10.85
C LYS A 116 4.19 11.42 -10.04
N VAL A 117 3.34 10.55 -10.59
CA VAL A 117 2.98 9.25 -9.98
C VAL A 117 4.23 8.39 -9.82
N ASN A 118 5.05 8.26 -10.87
CA ASN A 118 6.32 7.53 -10.81
C ASN A 118 7.26 8.05 -9.72
N THR A 119 7.39 9.37 -9.61
CA THR A 119 8.26 10.02 -8.62
C THR A 119 7.77 9.71 -7.20
N LYS A 120 6.46 9.85 -6.95
CA LYS A 120 5.87 9.58 -5.64
C LYS A 120 5.91 8.09 -5.28
N LEU A 121 5.68 7.18 -6.23
CA LEU A 121 5.85 5.74 -6.04
C LEU A 121 7.30 5.37 -5.64
N LYS A 122 8.30 5.99 -6.25
CA LYS A 122 9.70 5.77 -5.87
C LYS A 122 9.99 6.26 -4.45
N GLU A 123 9.45 7.42 -4.08
CA GLU A 123 9.53 7.92 -2.70
C GLU A 123 8.92 6.90 -1.71
N LEU A 124 7.76 6.35 -2.05
CA LEU A 124 7.06 5.35 -1.25
C LEU A 124 7.87 4.06 -1.09
N LYS A 125 8.45 3.53 -2.17
CA LYS A 125 9.33 2.35 -2.14
C LYS A 125 10.59 2.53 -1.30
N ILE A 126 11.17 3.73 -1.31
CA ILE A 126 12.32 4.06 -0.46
C ILE A 126 11.87 4.09 1.01
N ARG A 127 10.65 4.54 1.28
CA ARG A 127 10.08 4.52 2.64
C ARG A 127 9.71 3.10 3.09
N ASP A 128 9.27 2.23 2.19
CA ASP A 128 9.10 0.79 2.44
C ASP A 128 10.44 0.11 2.83
N PHE A 129 11.56 0.67 2.37
CA PHE A 129 12.90 0.22 2.73
C PHE A 129 13.34 0.66 4.14
N TYR A 130 12.57 1.46 4.89
CA TYR A 130 12.77 1.62 6.35
C TYR A 130 12.33 0.34 7.08
N ARG A 131 13.14 -0.68 6.82
CA ARG A 131 13.12 -2.08 7.22
C ARG A 131 13.43 -2.25 8.72
N GLU A 132 13.75 -1.18 9.44
CA GLU A 132 14.12 -1.25 10.86
C GLU A 132 12.94 -1.66 11.76
N LEU A 133 11.70 -1.32 11.40
CA LEU A 133 10.52 -1.72 12.17
C LEU A 133 10.16 -3.20 11.95
N LEU A 134 10.45 -3.72 10.76
CA LEU A 134 10.15 -5.11 10.36
C LEU A 134 11.23 -6.11 10.77
N PHE A 135 12.50 -5.72 10.80
CA PHE A 135 13.55 -6.61 11.30
C PHE A 135 13.29 -7.00 12.75
N VAL A 136 12.91 -6.04 13.60
CA VAL A 136 12.58 -6.30 15.01
C VAL A 136 11.32 -7.17 15.15
N THR A 137 10.34 -7.02 14.26
CA THR A 137 9.05 -7.71 14.38
C THR A 137 9.03 -9.10 13.70
N HIS A 138 9.73 -9.30 12.58
CA HIS A 138 10.01 -10.63 12.04
C HIS A 138 10.91 -11.45 12.99
N PHE A 139 11.93 -10.84 13.62
CA PHE A 139 12.69 -11.52 14.67
C PHE A 139 11.81 -11.92 15.87
N ARG A 140 10.87 -11.06 16.28
CA ARG A 140 9.90 -11.39 17.36
C ARG A 140 8.97 -12.54 17.00
N MET A 141 8.50 -12.62 15.76
CA MET A 141 7.73 -13.77 15.29
C MET A 141 8.57 -15.05 15.26
N ALA A 142 9.80 -15.00 14.75
CA ALA A 142 10.70 -16.14 14.72
C ALA A 142 11.04 -16.63 16.15
N PHE A 143 11.45 -15.74 17.06
CA PHE A 143 11.77 -16.11 18.45
C PHE A 143 10.56 -16.65 19.22
N SER A 144 9.35 -16.15 18.96
CA SER A 144 8.14 -16.67 19.61
C SER A 144 7.74 -18.06 19.11
N ILE A 145 8.23 -18.50 17.95
CA ILE A 145 8.04 -19.85 17.44
C ILE A 145 9.13 -20.78 17.99
N PHE A 146 10.38 -20.30 18.10
CA PHE A 146 11.51 -21.10 18.61
C PHE A 146 11.61 -21.21 20.14
N THR A 147 10.93 -20.37 20.92
CA THR A 147 10.86 -20.52 22.39
C THR A 147 9.82 -21.56 22.84
N TYR A 148 9.10 -22.17 21.89
CA TYR A 148 8.07 -23.19 22.15
C TYR A 148 8.34 -24.52 21.41
N MET A 149 9.57 -24.75 20.96
CA MET A 149 10.12 -26.08 20.61
C MET A 149 11.20 -26.45 21.62
#